data_AF-A0A1I3XA81-F1
#
_entry.id   AF-A0A1I3XA81-F1
#
_cell.length_a   1.000
_cell.length_b   1.000
_cell.length_c   1.000
_cell.angle_alpha   90.00
_cell.angle_beta   90.00
_cell.angle_gamma   90.00
#
_symmetry.space_group_name_H-M   'P 1'
#
loop_
_entity.id
_entity.type
_entity.pdbx_description
1 polymer ?
#
loop_
_entity_poly.entity_id
_entity_poly.type
_entity_poly.pdbx_seq_one_letter_code
_entity_poly.pdbx_strand_id
1 'polypeptide(L)'
;MPDQAPPVAIRGDLDTTVQSLMSELDALSRIIADARQEVAALRADDSDVADIPGATDELAAIVSHTAQATHEILDSCEALETVAARVGDVDADVLQHAITRIYEACSFQDITGQRIAKVVAALQAVERRIARARQGIPDRIPAIAAAATLLNGPQLPGNGISQSAIDALFD
;
A
#
# COMPACT_ATOMS: atom_id res chain seq x y z
N MET A 1 -32.11 -72.49 28.83
CA MET A 1 -31.47 -71.28 28.25
C MET A 1 -30.02 -71.27 28.73
N PRO A 2 -29.01 -71.00 27.88
CA PRO A 2 -28.76 -69.71 27.18
C PRO A 2 -28.65 -69.87 25.65
N ASP A 3 -29.07 -68.92 24.82
CA ASP A 3 -28.48 -67.60 24.47
C ASP A 3 -27.25 -67.72 23.55
N GLN A 4 -27.49 -67.63 22.24
CA GLN A 4 -26.49 -67.47 21.18
C GLN A 4 -26.86 -66.24 20.36
N ALA A 5 -26.28 -65.08 20.70
CA ALA A 5 -26.24 -63.91 19.83
C ALA A 5 -25.11 -64.06 18.80
N PRO A 6 -25.27 -63.62 17.53
CA PRO A 6 -24.33 -63.95 16.48
C PRO A 6 -23.08 -63.03 16.49
N PRO A 7 -21.87 -63.55 16.26
CA PRO A 7 -20.64 -62.75 16.16
C PRO A 7 -20.44 -62.03 14.80
N VAL A 8 -21.43 -62.07 13.90
CA VAL A 8 -21.29 -61.61 12.50
C VAL A 8 -21.68 -60.14 12.30
N ALA A 9 -22.58 -59.59 13.12
CA ALA A 9 -23.09 -58.23 12.93
C ALA A 9 -22.02 -57.13 13.15
N ILE A 10 -21.13 -57.31 14.14
CA ILE A 10 -20.09 -56.33 14.48
C ILE A 10 -19.02 -56.22 13.38
N ARG A 11 -18.73 -57.32 12.68
CA ARG A 11 -17.72 -57.34 11.61
C ARG A 11 -18.20 -56.67 10.33
N GLY A 12 -19.49 -56.77 10.00
CA GLY A 12 -20.09 -56.06 8.87
C GLY A 12 -20.23 -54.55 9.10
N ASP A 13 -20.52 -54.14 10.34
CA ASP A 13 -20.62 -52.73 10.74
C ASP A 13 -19.23 -52.04 10.70
N LEU A 14 -18.19 -52.75 11.12
CA LEU A 14 -16.80 -52.27 11.02
C LEU A 14 -16.34 -52.13 9.55
N ASP A 15 -16.68 -53.08 8.68
CA ASP A 15 -16.34 -53.03 7.25
C ASP A 15 -17.02 -51.86 6.53
N THR A 16 -18.28 -51.59 6.91
CA THR A 16 -19.05 -50.43 6.41
C THR A 16 -18.44 -49.10 6.88
N THR A 17 -18.03 -49.03 8.15
CA THR A 17 -17.38 -47.83 8.72
C THR A 17 -16.04 -47.55 8.06
N VAL A 18 -15.23 -48.59 7.81
CA VAL A 18 -13.94 -48.47 7.11
C VAL A 18 -14.14 -48.00 5.67
N GLN A 19 -15.13 -48.52 4.94
CA GLN A 19 -15.46 -48.04 3.60
C GLN A 19 -15.89 -46.57 3.59
N SER A 20 -16.68 -46.13 4.57
CA SER A 20 -17.08 -44.73 4.71
C SER A 20 -15.86 -43.83 4.93
N LEU A 21 -14.99 -44.18 5.88
CA LEU A 21 -13.76 -43.44 6.18
C LEU A 21 -12.80 -43.36 4.99
N MET A 22 -12.66 -44.45 4.24
CA MET A 22 -11.84 -44.46 3.02
C MET A 22 -12.44 -43.54 1.95
N SER A 23 -13.76 -43.52 1.79
CA SER A 23 -14.44 -42.63 0.84
C SER A 23 -14.30 -41.14 1.23
N GLU A 24 -14.33 -40.82 2.53
CA GLU A 24 -14.12 -39.46 3.03
C GLU A 24 -12.67 -39.02 2.85
N LEU A 25 -11.70 -39.91 3.06
CA LEU A 25 -10.28 -39.63 2.85
C LEU A 25 -9.96 -39.41 1.37
N ASP A 26 -10.59 -40.17 0.47
CA ASP A 26 -10.50 -39.97 -0.98
C ASP A 26 -11.12 -38.63 -1.40
N ALA A 27 -12.27 -38.25 -0.81
CA ALA A 27 -12.90 -36.96 -1.06
C ALA A 27 -12.01 -35.80 -0.60
N LEU A 28 -11.43 -35.88 0.61
CA LEU A 28 -10.47 -34.89 1.10
C LEU A 28 -9.21 -34.82 0.24
N SER A 29 -8.69 -35.96 -0.21
CA SER A 29 -7.51 -36.00 -1.08
C SER A 29 -7.78 -35.34 -2.44
N ARG A 30 -8.97 -35.52 -3.01
CA ARG A 30 -9.41 -34.82 -4.23
C ARG A 30 -9.50 -33.31 -4.01
N ILE A 31 -10.13 -32.88 -2.92
CA ILE A 31 -10.22 -31.45 -2.57
C ILE A 31 -8.82 -30.84 -2.42
N ILE A 32 -7.89 -31.54 -1.77
CA ILE A 32 -6.50 -31.07 -1.62
C ILE A 32 -5.79 -31.03 -2.97
N ALA A 33 -5.99 -32.02 -3.84
CA ALA A 33 -5.40 -32.03 -5.18
C ALA A 33 -5.92 -30.87 -6.04
N ASP A 34 -7.23 -30.63 -6.03
CA ASP A 34 -7.88 -29.55 -6.76
C ASP A 34 -7.39 -28.19 -6.23
N ALA A 35 -7.37 -28.00 -4.91
CA ALA A 35 -6.83 -26.79 -4.29
C ALA A 35 -5.35 -26.57 -4.61
N ARG A 36 -4.53 -27.63 -4.65
CA ARG A 36 -3.11 -27.53 -5.05
C ARG A 36 -2.97 -27.15 -6.54
N GLN A 37 -3.85 -27.64 -7.40
CA GLN A 37 -3.86 -27.31 -8.82
C GLN A 37 -4.32 -25.86 -9.05
N GLU A 38 -5.33 -25.39 -8.32
CA GLU A 38 -5.80 -24.00 -8.38
C GLU A 38 -4.74 -23.02 -7.87
N VAL A 39 -4.06 -23.35 -6.76
CA VAL A 39 -2.89 -22.60 -6.27
C VAL A 39 -1.73 -22.62 -7.26
N ALA A 40 -1.52 -23.73 -7.97
CA ALA A 40 -0.49 -23.82 -9.02
C ALA A 40 -0.86 -22.99 -10.26
N ALA A 41 -2.15 -22.92 -10.62
CA ALA A 41 -2.64 -22.08 -11.71
C ALA A 41 -2.49 -20.58 -11.39
N LEU A 42 -2.79 -20.16 -10.14
CA LEU A 42 -2.52 -18.80 -9.66
C LEU A 42 -1.03 -18.41 -9.66
N ARG A 43 -0.13 -19.42 -9.66
CA ARG A 43 1.31 -19.22 -9.83
C ARG A 43 1.76 -19.25 -11.29
N ALA A 44 0.95 -19.75 -12.22
CA ALA A 44 1.31 -19.85 -13.63
C ALA A 44 0.96 -18.58 -14.43
N ASP A 45 -0.05 -17.80 -14.01
CA ASP A 45 -0.36 -16.45 -14.52
C ASP A 45 0.72 -15.39 -14.14
N ASP A 46 1.92 -15.83 -13.78
CA ASP A 46 3.04 -15.03 -13.28
C ASP A 46 3.66 -14.07 -14.31
N SER A 47 3.27 -14.16 -15.58
CA SER A 47 3.79 -13.29 -16.64
C SER A 47 3.35 -11.83 -16.54
N ASP A 48 2.19 -11.54 -15.93
CA ASP A 48 1.66 -10.16 -15.81
C ASP A 48 2.08 -9.46 -14.51
N VAL A 49 2.59 -10.19 -13.51
CA VAL A 49 2.96 -9.64 -12.20
C VAL A 49 4.43 -9.19 -12.15
N ALA A 50 5.26 -9.60 -13.12
CA ALA A 50 6.62 -9.09 -13.26
C ALA A 50 6.66 -7.56 -13.47
N ASP A 51 5.59 -6.95 -13.98
CA ASP A 51 5.49 -5.51 -14.26
C ASP A 51 5.08 -4.67 -13.04
N ILE A 52 4.48 -5.25 -12.00
CA ILE A 52 3.99 -4.49 -10.83
C ILE A 52 5.13 -3.98 -9.93
N PRO A 53 6.15 -4.79 -9.57
CA PRO A 53 7.30 -4.30 -8.80
C PRO A 53 8.08 -3.18 -9.50
N GLY A 54 8.14 -3.20 -10.83
CA GLY A 54 8.73 -2.11 -11.61
C GLY A 54 7.92 -0.82 -11.51
N ALA A 55 6.59 -0.92 -11.57
CA ALA A 55 5.71 0.24 -11.57
C ALA A 55 5.75 1.05 -10.25
N THR A 56 5.83 0.40 -9.09
CA THR A 56 5.96 1.13 -7.80
C THR A 56 7.32 1.78 -7.62
N ASP A 57 8.39 1.13 -8.08
CA ASP A 57 9.74 1.70 -8.07
C ASP A 57 9.85 2.88 -9.05
N GLU A 58 9.22 2.79 -10.23
CA GLU A 58 9.10 3.91 -11.17
C GLU A 58 8.31 5.09 -10.56
N LEU A 59 7.20 4.82 -9.87
CA LEU A 59 6.45 5.85 -9.17
C LEU A 59 7.27 6.51 -8.05
N ALA A 60 8.08 5.74 -7.31
CA ALA A 60 9.00 6.28 -6.32
C ALA A 60 10.05 7.20 -6.96
N ALA A 61 10.62 6.78 -8.09
CA ALA A 61 11.57 7.57 -8.87
C ALA A 61 10.94 8.87 -9.38
N ILE A 62 9.69 8.85 -9.85
CA ILE A 62 8.95 10.04 -10.27
C ILE A 62 8.77 11.02 -9.09
N VAL A 63 8.40 10.53 -7.90
CA VAL A 63 8.28 11.40 -6.71
C VAL A 63 9.63 12.03 -6.36
N SER A 64 10.70 11.25 -6.41
CA SER A 64 12.05 11.75 -6.15
C SER A 64 12.49 12.80 -7.15
N HIS A 65 12.35 12.53 -8.46
CA HIS A 65 12.74 13.47 -9.51
C HIS A 65 11.92 14.76 -9.49
N THR A 66 10.61 14.67 -9.19
CA THR A 66 9.76 15.86 -9.08
C THR A 66 10.13 16.72 -7.86
N ALA A 67 10.56 16.11 -6.75
CA ALA A 67 11.12 16.83 -5.62
C ALA A 67 12.45 17.51 -5.94
N GLN A 68 13.37 16.81 -6.62
CA GLN A 68 14.63 17.40 -7.03
C GLN A 68 14.42 18.58 -7.99
N ALA A 69 13.57 18.42 -9.00
CA ALA A 69 13.26 19.49 -9.95
C ALA A 69 12.67 20.73 -9.24
N THR A 70 11.87 20.52 -8.19
CA THR A 70 11.34 21.64 -7.39
C THR A 70 12.46 22.34 -6.62
N HIS A 71 13.41 21.59 -6.05
CA HIS A 71 14.56 22.18 -5.38
C HIS A 71 15.41 23.04 -6.35
N GLU A 72 15.66 22.54 -7.55
CA GLU A 72 16.38 23.30 -8.60
C GLU A 72 15.63 24.58 -9.02
N ILE A 73 14.29 24.57 -9.04
CA ILE A 73 13.48 25.77 -9.27
C ILE A 73 13.63 26.78 -8.12
N LEU A 74 13.62 26.31 -6.87
CA LEU A 74 13.79 27.16 -5.68
C LEU A 74 15.18 27.80 -5.66
N ASP A 75 16.24 27.03 -5.95
CA ASP A 75 17.61 27.55 -6.06
C ASP A 75 17.72 28.61 -7.18
N SER A 76 17.01 28.39 -8.30
CA SER A 76 16.93 29.37 -9.39
C SER A 76 16.24 30.65 -8.96
N CYS A 77 15.19 30.56 -8.12
CA CYS A 77 14.52 31.71 -7.54
C CYS A 77 15.44 32.52 -6.62
N GLU A 78 16.24 31.87 -5.76
CA GLU A 78 17.22 32.55 -4.91
C GLU A 78 18.27 33.32 -5.72
N ALA A 79 18.74 32.70 -6.83
CA ALA A 79 19.64 33.37 -7.76
C ALA A 79 18.97 34.59 -8.42
N LEU A 80 17.69 34.50 -8.78
CA LEU A 80 16.92 35.60 -9.34
C LEU A 80 16.71 36.75 -8.35
N GLU A 81 16.55 36.49 -7.05
CA GLU A 81 16.47 37.54 -6.03
C GLU A 81 17.76 38.37 -5.95
N THR A 82 18.91 37.69 -6.04
CA THR A 82 20.22 38.35 -6.06
C THR A 82 20.36 39.27 -7.27
N VAL A 83 19.80 38.88 -8.41
CA VAL A 83 19.75 39.72 -9.61
C VAL A 83 18.75 40.86 -9.44
N ALA A 84 17.56 40.60 -8.91
CA ALA A 84 16.51 41.59 -8.66
C ALA A 84 17.00 42.76 -7.82
N ALA A 85 17.79 42.47 -6.77
CA ALA A 85 18.41 43.49 -5.92
C ALA A 85 19.38 44.44 -6.65
N ARG A 86 19.76 44.12 -7.89
CA ARG A 86 20.66 44.91 -8.74
C ARG A 86 19.95 45.61 -9.91
N VAL A 87 18.66 45.33 -10.12
CA VAL A 87 17.83 45.97 -11.15
C VAL A 87 17.09 47.15 -10.50
N GLY A 88 16.86 48.25 -11.23
CA GLY A 88 16.22 49.46 -10.68
C GLY A 88 14.78 49.25 -10.19
N ASP A 89 14.28 50.19 -9.38
CA ASP A 89 13.08 50.08 -8.54
C ASP A 89 11.83 49.46 -9.20
N VAL A 90 11.45 49.89 -10.40
CA VAL A 90 10.16 49.49 -11.00
C VAL A 90 10.16 48.03 -11.48
N ASP A 91 11.30 47.55 -11.99
CA ASP A 91 11.44 46.16 -12.45
C ASP A 91 11.79 45.20 -11.31
N ALA A 92 12.39 45.71 -10.24
CA ALA A 92 12.73 44.94 -9.04
C ALA A 92 11.48 44.41 -8.32
N ASP A 93 10.46 45.26 -8.11
CA ASP A 93 9.21 44.87 -7.44
C ASP A 93 8.43 43.80 -8.23
N VAL A 94 8.35 43.95 -9.55
CA VAL A 94 7.68 42.97 -10.42
C VAL A 94 8.38 41.61 -10.36
N LEU A 95 9.72 41.62 -10.34
CA LEU A 95 10.53 40.41 -10.25
C LEU A 95 10.40 39.74 -8.87
N GLN A 96 10.43 40.52 -7.78
CA GLN A 96 10.22 40.04 -6.41
C GLN A 96 8.84 39.39 -6.25
N HIS A 97 7.80 40.01 -6.79
CA HIS A 97 6.45 39.46 -6.75
C HIS A 97 6.33 38.15 -7.54
N ALA A 98 6.98 38.05 -8.71
CA ALA A 98 7.01 36.83 -9.50
C ALA A 98 7.73 35.69 -8.77
N ILE A 99 8.87 35.97 -8.12
CA ILE A 99 9.63 35.01 -7.33
C ILE A 99 8.81 34.50 -6.14
N THR A 100 8.17 35.41 -5.40
CA THR A 100 7.30 35.05 -4.26
C THR A 100 6.19 34.08 -4.68
N ARG A 101 5.55 34.34 -5.83
CA ARG A 101 4.50 33.45 -6.37
C ARG A 101 5.03 32.06 -6.74
N ILE A 102 6.29 31.95 -7.17
CA ILE A 102 6.92 30.65 -7.44
C ILE A 102 7.14 29.89 -6.13
N TYR A 103 7.66 30.55 -5.08
CA TYR A 103 7.80 29.93 -3.76
C TYR A 103 6.48 29.38 -3.22
N GLU A 104 5.41 30.15 -3.31
CA GLU A 104 4.07 29.72 -2.89
C GLU A 104 3.56 28.53 -3.71
N ALA A 105 3.78 28.53 -5.03
CA ALA A 105 3.39 27.43 -5.90
C ALA A 105 4.19 26.14 -5.61
N CYS A 106 5.49 26.25 -5.35
CA CYS A 106 6.36 25.13 -5.00
C CYS A 106 6.05 24.58 -3.60
N SER A 107 5.55 25.39 -2.67
CA SER A 107 5.12 24.92 -1.33
C SER A 107 4.04 23.83 -1.38
N PHE A 108 3.15 23.86 -2.38
CA PHE A 108 2.16 22.78 -2.59
C PHE A 108 2.77 21.43 -3.02
N GLN A 109 4.01 21.44 -3.52
CA GLN A 109 4.71 20.23 -3.94
C GLN A 109 5.14 19.38 -2.75
N ASP A 110 5.47 19.97 -1.60
CA ASP A 110 5.81 19.21 -0.38
C ASP A 110 4.64 18.32 0.07
N ILE A 111 3.43 18.89 0.10
CA ILE A 111 2.21 18.16 0.47
C ILE A 111 1.87 17.08 -0.56
N THR A 112 2.00 17.40 -1.84
CA THR A 112 1.71 16.47 -2.93
C THR A 112 2.71 15.33 -2.94
N GLY A 113 4.01 15.62 -2.78
CA GLY A 113 5.09 14.64 -2.67
C GLY A 113 4.88 13.69 -1.49
N GLN A 114 4.55 14.22 -0.31
CA GLN A 114 4.23 13.41 0.87
C GLN A 114 3.01 12.50 0.65
N ARG A 115 1.96 12.99 0.00
CA ARG A 115 0.77 12.18 -0.31
C ARG A 115 1.07 11.06 -1.29
N ILE A 116 1.80 11.35 -2.37
CA ILE A 116 2.18 10.33 -3.36
C ILE A 116 3.12 9.30 -2.71
N ALA A 117 4.09 9.73 -1.90
CA ALA A 117 4.97 8.82 -1.17
C ALA A 117 4.20 7.83 -0.27
N LYS A 118 3.14 8.29 0.41
CA LYS A 118 2.25 7.40 1.19
C LYS A 118 1.53 6.38 0.31
N VAL A 119 1.03 6.80 -0.85
CA VAL A 119 0.36 5.89 -1.81
C VAL A 119 1.36 4.84 -2.30
N VAL A 120 2.56 5.26 -2.71
CA VAL A 120 3.63 4.34 -3.15
C VAL A 120 4.00 3.34 -2.04
N ALA A 121 4.18 3.81 -0.80
CA ALA A 121 4.50 2.93 0.33
C ALA A 121 3.38 1.91 0.62
N ALA A 122 2.12 2.30 0.45
CA ALA A 122 0.98 1.40 0.60
C ALA A 122 0.94 0.34 -0.52
N LEU A 123 1.20 0.73 -1.77
CA LEU A 123 1.29 -0.21 -2.90
C LEU A 123 2.43 -1.22 -2.70
N GLN A 124 3.62 -0.76 -2.29
CA GLN A 124 4.74 -1.65 -1.95
C GLN A 124 4.42 -2.60 -0.78
N ALA A 125 3.57 -2.18 0.17
CA ALA A 125 3.12 -3.06 1.26
C ALA A 125 2.19 -4.17 0.74
N VAL A 126 1.29 -3.84 -0.20
CA VAL A 126 0.44 -4.82 -0.88
C VAL A 126 1.29 -5.81 -1.67
N GLU A 127 2.30 -5.34 -2.41
CA GLU A 127 3.23 -6.20 -3.15
C GLU A 127 3.96 -7.19 -2.24
N ARG A 128 4.53 -6.71 -1.13
CA ARG A 128 5.21 -7.58 -0.15
C ARG A 128 4.29 -8.66 0.40
N ARG A 129 3.01 -8.34 0.61
CA ARG A 129 2.01 -9.30 1.10
C ARG A 129 1.70 -10.36 0.05
N ILE A 130 1.52 -9.96 -1.22
CA ILE A 130 1.32 -10.88 -2.34
C ILE A 130 2.53 -11.81 -2.49
N ALA A 131 3.75 -11.27 -2.43
CA ALA A 131 4.99 -12.05 -2.51
C ALA A 131 5.11 -13.08 -1.37
N ARG A 132 4.77 -12.71 -0.13
CA ARG A 132 4.80 -13.61 1.04
C ARG A 132 3.75 -14.72 0.95
N ALA A 133 2.53 -14.37 0.53
CA ALA A 133 1.45 -15.34 0.32
C ALA A 133 1.86 -16.39 -0.73
N ARG A 134 2.55 -15.95 -1.79
CA ARG A 134 3.10 -16.84 -2.82
C ARG A 134 4.17 -17.79 -2.30
N GLN A 135 4.97 -17.39 -1.30
CA GLN A 135 5.95 -18.25 -0.66
C GLN A 135 5.34 -19.23 0.36
N GLY A 136 4.01 -19.19 0.55
CA GLY A 136 3.31 -20.04 1.52
C GLY A 136 3.63 -19.68 2.98
N ILE A 137 4.15 -18.48 3.23
CA ILE A 137 4.51 -18.00 4.57
C ILE A 137 3.25 -17.40 5.21
N PRO A 138 2.76 -17.94 6.35
CA PRO A 138 1.62 -17.37 7.05
C PRO A 138 1.91 -15.93 7.49
N ASP A 139 1.01 -15.00 7.16
CA ASP A 139 1.18 -13.58 7.46
C ASP A 139 0.93 -13.32 8.96
N ARG A 140 2.00 -13.34 9.77
CA ARG A 140 2.00 -12.91 11.18
C ARG A 140 2.65 -11.52 11.29
N ILE A 141 1.97 -10.50 10.77
CA ILE A 141 2.33 -9.10 11.08
C ILE A 141 1.04 -8.40 11.53
N PRO A 142 1.06 -7.64 12.65
CA PRO A 142 -0.11 -6.91 13.12
C PRO A 142 -0.60 -5.97 12.02
N ALA A 143 -1.92 -5.81 11.90
CA ALA A 143 -2.54 -4.76 11.09
C ALA A 143 -1.76 -3.46 11.27
N ILE A 144 -1.41 -2.81 10.17
CA ILE A 144 -0.70 -1.54 10.13
C ILE A 144 -1.43 -0.61 11.11
N ALA A 145 -0.89 -0.46 12.32
CA ALA A 145 -1.34 0.54 13.26
C ALA A 145 -0.97 1.86 12.59
N ALA A 146 -1.97 2.43 11.93
CA ALA A 146 -1.80 3.60 11.10
C ALA A 146 -1.04 4.64 11.92
N ALA A 147 0.13 5.04 11.42
CA ALA A 147 0.75 6.32 11.74
C ALA A 147 -0.12 7.49 11.20
N ALA A 148 -1.45 7.36 11.32
CA ALA A 148 -2.45 8.35 10.97
C ALA A 148 -2.41 9.56 11.92
N THR A 149 -1.74 9.42 13.07
CA THR A 149 -1.82 10.42 14.15
C THR A 149 -0.84 11.59 14.02
N LEU A 150 0.15 11.57 13.11
CA LEU A 150 1.22 12.58 13.14
C LEU A 150 1.50 13.37 11.85
N LEU A 151 0.73 13.17 10.77
CA LEU A 151 1.01 13.86 9.49
C LEU A 151 -0.26 14.36 8.82
N ASN A 152 -0.84 15.41 9.42
CA ASN A 152 -1.91 16.20 8.83
C ASN A 152 -1.31 17.17 7.79
N GLY A 153 -1.22 16.73 6.53
CA GLY A 153 -1.15 17.69 5.41
C GLY A 153 -2.47 18.49 5.32
N PRO A 154 -2.53 19.61 4.57
CA PRO A 154 -3.77 20.37 4.43
C PRO A 154 -4.87 19.45 3.95
N GLN A 155 -5.91 19.45 4.77
CA GLN A 155 -7.07 18.61 4.62
C GLN A 155 -7.83 19.06 3.36
N LEU A 156 -8.51 18.12 2.70
CA LEU A 156 -9.42 18.44 1.59
C LEU A 156 -10.30 19.65 1.95
N PRO A 157 -10.69 20.51 0.99
CA PRO A 157 -11.55 21.67 1.29
C PRO A 157 -12.77 21.25 2.12
N GLY A 158 -12.90 21.81 3.33
CA GLY A 158 -13.98 21.49 4.29
C GLY A 158 -13.64 20.43 5.34
N ASN A 159 -12.51 19.73 5.24
CA ASN A 159 -12.04 18.77 6.25
C ASN A 159 -10.99 19.37 7.20
N GLY A 160 -10.58 20.63 6.96
CA GLY A 160 -9.66 21.47 7.74
C GLY A 160 -10.13 21.74 9.19
N ILE A 161 -9.21 21.72 10.16
CA ILE A 161 -9.45 22.44 11.42
C ILE A 161 -9.65 23.92 11.07
N SER A 162 -10.76 24.52 11.50
CA SER A 162 -11.06 25.92 11.21
C SER A 162 -10.11 26.84 11.99
N GLN A 163 -9.81 28.02 11.43
CA GLN A 163 -8.96 29.01 12.10
C GLN A 163 -9.49 29.35 13.51
N SER A 164 -10.81 29.44 13.67
CA SER A 164 -11.46 29.64 14.97
C SER A 164 -11.16 28.54 16.00
N ALA A 165 -10.91 27.31 15.56
CA ALA A 165 -10.55 26.19 16.43
C ALA A 165 -9.05 26.18 16.76
N ILE A 166 -8.21 26.77 15.90
CA ILE A 166 -6.79 27.00 16.16
C ILE A 166 -6.64 28.11 17.20
N ASP A 167 -7.34 29.22 17.02
CA ASP A 167 -7.27 30.38 17.93
C ASP A 167 -7.71 30.01 19.35
N ALA A 168 -8.74 29.17 19.49
CA ALA A 168 -9.22 28.64 20.77
C ALA A 168 -8.23 27.73 21.52
N LEU A 169 -7.12 27.33 20.89
CA LEU A 169 -6.07 26.50 21.52
C LEU A 169 -5.01 27.37 22.23
N PHE A 170 -4.96 28.67 21.92
CA PHE A 170 -3.94 29.61 22.39
C PHE A 170 -4.51 30.73 23.28
N ASP A 171 -5.83 30.76 23.50
CA ASP A 171 -6.57 31.59 24.47
C ASP A 171 -6.85 30.82 25.78
#